data_AF-A0A959S0G2-F1
#
_entry.id   AF-A0A959S0G2-F1
#
_cell.length_a   1.000
_cell.length_b   1.000
_cell.length_c   1.000
_cell.angle_alpha   90.00
_cell.angle_beta   90.00
_cell.angle_gamma   90.00
#
_symmetry.space_group_name_H-M   'P 1'
#
loop_
_entity.id
_entity.type
_entity.pdbx_description
1 polymer ?
#
loop_
_entity_poly.entity_id
_entity_poly.type
_entity_poly.pdbx_seq_one_letter_code
_entity_poly.pdbx_strand_id
1 'polypeptide(L)'
;MNEDNLNYEEGPLASGCPGIVYPDWKTSPYVLPYTVGTAYKIDLSNCSGSYHSEGRPDEFAIDFNMNIGTIITAARSGKVVHVEESGFDENHPNNLVVIDHGDNTFAEYMHLTNKGAFVEVGDYVEQGDEIGLSGSTGLAGYPHLHFVVTQNSWQWPYKSIPVTFSNTWSNERSLASGTIYKAFEY
;
A
#
# COMPACT_ATOMS: atom_id res chain seq x y z
N MET A 1 -8.02 -23.58 -25.69
CA MET A 1 -6.60 -23.75 -25.36
C MET A 1 -5.88 -22.57 -25.96
N ASN A 2 -5.45 -21.65 -25.11
CA ASN A 2 -4.24 -20.85 -25.28
C ASN A 2 -3.90 -20.46 -23.85
N GLU A 3 -3.08 -21.30 -23.23
CA GLU A 3 -2.35 -20.96 -22.02
C GLU A 3 -1.34 -19.89 -22.45
N ASP A 4 -1.68 -18.63 -22.22
CA ASP A 4 -0.70 -17.57 -22.32
C ASP A 4 0.37 -17.85 -21.27
N ASN A 5 1.54 -18.26 -21.76
CA ASN A 5 2.78 -18.37 -21.02
C ASN A 5 3.10 -17.00 -20.41
N LEU A 6 2.57 -16.73 -19.22
CA LEU A 6 3.14 -15.76 -18.30
C LEU A 6 4.50 -16.33 -17.89
N ASN A 7 5.55 -15.93 -18.61
CA ASN A 7 6.92 -16.12 -18.17
C ASN A 7 7.06 -15.36 -16.86
N TYR A 8 6.89 -16.05 -15.74
CA TYR A 8 7.25 -15.56 -14.43
C TYR A 8 8.78 -15.47 -14.39
N GLU A 9 9.34 -14.32 -14.77
CA GLU A 9 10.75 -14.04 -14.52
C GLU A 9 10.97 -14.11 -12.99
N GLU A 10 11.96 -14.91 -12.55
CA GLU A 10 12.31 -15.00 -11.14
C GLU A 10 12.57 -13.60 -10.58
N GLY A 11 11.77 -13.19 -9.59
CA GLY A 11 11.86 -11.88 -8.98
C GLY A 11 13.19 -11.67 -8.23
N PRO A 12 13.59 -10.41 -7.98
CA PRO A 12 14.82 -10.10 -7.26
C PRO A 12 14.86 -10.66 -5.82
N LEU A 13 16.06 -10.84 -5.29
CA LEU A 13 16.36 -11.48 -4.00
C LEU A 13 15.51 -10.94 -2.83
N ALA A 14 14.85 -11.87 -2.13
CA ALA A 14 14.11 -11.76 -0.87
C ALA A 14 13.72 -10.32 -0.41
N SER A 15 12.58 -9.83 -0.88
CA SER A 15 11.72 -8.94 -0.09
C SER A 15 10.83 -9.80 0.80
N GLY A 16 10.67 -9.42 2.05
CA GLY A 16 9.81 -10.14 2.98
C GLY A 16 10.52 -10.56 4.25
N CYS A 17 9.79 -10.47 5.35
CA CYS A 17 10.31 -10.77 6.68
C CYS A 17 10.73 -12.24 6.80
N PRO A 18 11.86 -12.53 7.48
CA PRO A 18 12.29 -13.91 7.73
C PRO A 18 11.25 -14.70 8.52
N GLY A 19 10.98 -15.95 8.12
CA GLY A 19 10.09 -16.85 8.86
C GLY A 19 8.60 -16.51 8.79
N ILE A 20 8.21 -15.48 8.04
CA ILE A 20 6.80 -15.10 7.86
C ILE A 20 6.18 -15.90 6.71
N VAL A 21 4.96 -16.39 6.95
CA VAL A 21 4.09 -16.98 5.93
C VAL A 21 3.23 -15.88 5.33
N TYR A 22 3.31 -15.73 4.01
CA TYR A 22 2.55 -14.72 3.26
C TYR A 22 1.28 -15.34 2.66
N PRO A 23 0.19 -14.56 2.50
CA PRO A 23 -0.98 -14.99 1.74
C PRO A 23 -0.63 -15.30 0.28
N ASP A 24 -1.31 -16.28 -0.34
CA ASP A 24 -1.14 -16.58 -1.76
C ASP A 24 -1.56 -15.37 -2.60
N TRP A 25 -0.59 -14.78 -3.29
CA TRP A 25 -0.74 -13.57 -4.08
C TRP A 25 -1.76 -13.73 -5.21
N LYS A 26 -1.90 -14.92 -5.78
CA LYS A 26 -2.87 -15.18 -6.88
C LYS A 26 -4.31 -15.04 -6.42
N THR A 27 -4.55 -15.23 -5.13
CA THR A 27 -5.86 -15.12 -4.50
C THR A 27 -5.97 -13.94 -3.55
N SER A 28 -4.97 -13.04 -3.58
CA SER A 28 -4.98 -11.89 -2.69
C SER A 28 -6.23 -11.03 -2.93
N PRO A 29 -6.94 -10.61 -1.88
CA PRO A 29 -8.04 -9.68 -2.01
C PRO A 29 -7.56 -8.24 -2.25
N TYR A 30 -6.25 -7.98 -2.26
CA TYR A 30 -5.66 -6.68 -2.48
C TYR A 30 -5.12 -6.55 -3.91
N VAL A 31 -5.34 -5.38 -4.51
CA VAL A 31 -4.69 -4.91 -5.74
C VAL A 31 -3.76 -3.75 -5.41
N LEU A 32 -2.82 -3.47 -6.31
CA LEU A 32 -1.91 -2.35 -6.16
C LEU A 32 -2.69 -1.04 -6.01
N PRO A 33 -2.34 -0.17 -5.04
CA PRO A 33 -3.14 1.00 -4.64
C PRO A 33 -2.97 2.21 -5.59
N TYR A 34 -2.86 1.96 -6.90
CA TYR A 34 -2.69 2.99 -7.93
C TYR A 34 -3.32 2.55 -9.25
N THR A 35 -3.61 3.52 -10.11
CA THR A 35 -4.37 3.32 -11.36
C THR A 35 -3.82 2.18 -12.22
N VAL A 36 -4.71 1.32 -12.70
CA VAL A 36 -4.37 0.23 -13.63
C VAL A 36 -3.60 0.76 -14.84
N GLY A 37 -2.59 0.02 -15.27
CA GLY A 37 -1.71 0.37 -16.38
C GLY A 37 -0.50 1.22 -15.98
N THR A 38 -0.50 1.83 -14.79
CA THR A 38 0.66 2.56 -14.26
C THR A 38 1.63 1.64 -13.53
N ALA A 39 2.86 2.11 -13.31
CA ALA A 39 3.90 1.35 -12.65
C ALA A 39 4.80 2.23 -11.80
N TYR A 40 5.16 1.76 -10.61
CA TYR A 40 5.97 2.50 -9.65
C TYR A 40 7.05 1.62 -9.02
N LYS A 41 8.17 2.25 -8.67
CA LYS A 41 9.28 1.60 -7.97
C LYS A 41 8.91 1.44 -6.50
N ILE A 42 9.26 0.30 -5.91
CA ILE A 42 9.17 0.08 -4.47
C ILE A 42 10.48 0.54 -3.83
N ASP A 43 10.41 1.49 -2.91
CA ASP A 43 11.59 1.96 -2.20
C ASP A 43 11.81 1.11 -0.95
N LEU A 44 10.84 1.11 -0.03
CA LEU A 44 10.83 0.24 1.13
C LEU A 44 9.70 -0.79 1.01
N SER A 45 9.99 -1.99 1.48
CA SER A 45 9.06 -3.12 1.58
C SER A 45 9.25 -3.82 2.92
N ASN A 46 8.57 -4.95 3.10
CA ASN A 46 8.52 -5.67 4.36
C ASN A 46 9.92 -6.08 4.81
N CYS A 47 10.31 -5.74 6.04
CA CYS A 47 11.63 -6.00 6.61
C CYS A 47 12.83 -5.44 5.80
N SER A 48 12.62 -4.39 5.00
CA SER A 48 13.66 -3.81 4.11
C SER A 48 14.61 -2.82 4.79
N GLY A 49 14.27 -2.33 6.00
CA GLY A 49 15.09 -1.39 6.77
C GLY A 49 14.34 -0.14 7.22
N SER A 50 15.04 0.81 7.86
CA SER A 50 14.45 2.05 8.41
C SER A 50 13.25 1.74 9.33
N TYR A 51 12.12 2.44 9.16
CA TYR A 51 10.86 2.19 9.87
C TYR A 51 10.20 0.85 9.51
N HIS A 52 10.62 0.21 8.40
CA HIS A 52 10.13 -1.09 7.95
C HIS A 52 11.05 -2.24 8.42
N SER A 53 11.98 -2.00 9.35
CA SER A 53 12.86 -3.06 9.90
C SER A 53 12.06 -4.11 10.69
N GLU A 54 12.56 -5.35 10.77
CA GLU A 54 11.94 -6.41 11.57
C GLU A 54 11.67 -5.97 13.02
N GLY A 55 10.47 -6.27 13.52
CA GLY A 55 9.99 -5.91 14.85
C GLY A 55 9.56 -4.45 15.01
N ARG A 56 9.58 -3.65 13.94
CA ARG A 56 8.99 -2.30 13.91
C ARG A 56 7.49 -2.37 13.64
N PRO A 57 6.73 -1.34 14.05
CA PRO A 57 5.30 -1.22 13.73
C PRO A 57 4.96 -1.45 12.26
N ASP A 58 5.80 -0.91 11.37
CA ASP A 58 5.57 -0.87 9.93
C ASP A 58 6.41 -1.90 9.18
N GLU A 59 6.82 -2.98 9.87
CA GLU A 59 7.64 -4.06 9.27
C GLU A 59 6.97 -4.71 8.06
N PHE A 60 5.65 -4.57 7.88
CA PHE A 60 4.89 -5.05 6.72
C PHE A 60 4.36 -3.94 5.80
N ALA A 61 4.80 -2.69 5.99
CA ALA A 61 4.43 -1.59 5.12
C ALA A 61 5.23 -1.60 3.81
N ILE A 62 4.71 -0.88 2.82
CA ILE A 62 5.29 -0.74 1.48
C ILE A 62 5.27 0.73 1.08
N ASP A 63 6.43 1.25 0.69
CA ASP A 63 6.60 2.60 0.17
C ASP A 63 6.70 2.57 -1.36
N PHE A 64 5.67 3.11 -2.01
CA PHE A 64 5.60 3.23 -3.46
C PHE A 64 6.13 4.60 -3.89
N ASN A 65 7.27 4.62 -4.58
CA ASN A 65 7.88 5.85 -5.09
C ASN A 65 7.00 6.48 -6.16
N MET A 66 6.42 7.64 -5.86
CA MET A 66 5.57 8.37 -6.79
C MET A 66 5.60 9.86 -6.51
N ASN A 67 5.46 10.66 -7.57
CA ASN A 67 5.42 12.12 -7.45
C ASN A 67 4.18 12.55 -6.67
N ILE A 68 4.28 13.68 -5.95
CA ILE A 68 3.13 14.37 -5.35
C ILE A 68 2.02 14.57 -6.40
N GLY A 69 0.78 14.30 -6.03
CA GLY A 69 -0.38 14.44 -6.92
C GLY A 69 -0.65 13.21 -7.79
N THR A 70 -0.01 12.06 -7.51
CA THR A 70 -0.34 10.79 -8.18
C THR A 70 -1.64 10.23 -7.60
N ILE A 71 -2.53 9.74 -8.46
CA ILE A 71 -3.80 9.13 -8.04
C ILE A 71 -3.55 7.84 -7.24
N ILE A 72 -4.14 7.79 -6.05
CA ILE A 72 -4.19 6.62 -5.17
C ILE A 72 -5.57 5.99 -5.29
N THR A 73 -5.60 4.66 -5.38
CA THR A 73 -6.84 3.89 -5.46
C THR A 73 -6.97 2.94 -4.27
N ALA A 74 -8.21 2.58 -3.92
CA ALA A 74 -8.48 1.61 -2.87
C ALA A 74 -7.97 0.22 -3.28
N ALA A 75 -7.00 -0.31 -2.53
CA ALA A 75 -6.44 -1.64 -2.74
C ALA A 75 -7.48 -2.77 -2.55
N ARG A 76 -8.51 -2.54 -1.74
CA ARG A 76 -9.59 -3.49 -1.43
C ARG A 76 -10.82 -2.71 -0.96
N SER A 77 -12.02 -3.17 -1.33
CA SER A 77 -13.28 -2.53 -0.93
C SER A 77 -13.40 -2.43 0.60
N GLY A 78 -14.09 -1.40 1.08
CA GLY A 78 -14.29 -1.20 2.51
C GLY A 78 -14.93 0.13 2.84
N LYS A 79 -15.03 0.41 4.14
CA LYS A 79 -15.58 1.67 4.65
C LYS A 79 -14.46 2.61 5.06
N VAL A 80 -14.51 3.86 4.61
CA VAL A 80 -13.60 4.91 5.08
C VAL A 80 -13.92 5.23 6.53
N VAL A 81 -12.95 5.04 7.42
CA VAL A 81 -13.11 5.25 8.88
C VAL A 81 -12.28 6.40 9.42
N HIS A 82 -11.31 6.89 8.65
CA HIS A 82 -10.52 8.06 9.02
C HIS A 82 -9.99 8.77 7.77
N VAL A 83 -9.97 10.11 7.85
CA VAL A 83 -9.38 11.01 6.87
C VAL A 83 -8.70 12.13 7.65
N GLU A 84 -7.42 12.36 7.38
CA GLU A 84 -6.62 13.46 7.94
C GLU A 84 -6.01 14.26 6.80
N GLU A 85 -6.16 15.59 6.85
CA GLU A 85 -5.78 16.51 5.78
C GLU A 85 -5.18 17.83 6.28
N SER A 86 -4.83 17.93 7.56
CA SER A 86 -4.29 19.16 8.14
C SER A 86 -2.80 19.42 7.81
N GLY A 87 -2.13 18.45 7.20
CA GLY A 87 -0.72 18.46 6.82
C GLY A 87 -0.44 19.12 5.49
N PHE A 88 0.73 19.72 5.36
CA PHE A 88 1.31 20.25 4.12
C PHE A 88 2.54 19.44 3.74
N ASP A 89 2.79 19.28 2.44
CA ASP A 89 3.94 18.50 1.96
C ASP A 89 5.25 19.03 2.55
N GLU A 90 6.17 18.12 2.85
CA GLU A 90 7.46 18.39 3.50
C GLU A 90 7.30 18.96 4.93
N ASN A 91 6.13 18.80 5.55
CA ASN A 91 5.83 19.29 6.89
C ASN A 91 4.91 18.33 7.66
N HIS A 92 4.76 18.58 8.95
CA HIS A 92 3.76 17.95 9.81
C HIS A 92 2.48 18.79 9.83
N PRO A 93 1.29 18.19 10.05
CA PRO A 93 0.99 16.77 10.33
C PRO A 93 0.98 15.83 9.10
N ASN A 94 0.73 14.53 9.32
CA ASN A 94 0.69 13.48 8.28
C ASN A 94 -0.74 13.29 7.78
N ASN A 95 -0.97 13.38 6.47
CA ASN A 95 -2.29 13.16 5.89
C ASN A 95 -2.45 11.70 5.49
N LEU A 96 -3.64 11.15 5.72
CA LEU A 96 -3.93 9.76 5.42
C LEU A 96 -5.43 9.50 5.24
N VAL A 97 -5.73 8.43 4.50
CA VAL A 97 -7.04 7.78 4.46
C VAL A 97 -6.91 6.39 5.09
N VAL A 98 -7.89 5.99 5.91
CA VAL A 98 -7.97 4.64 6.48
C VAL A 98 -9.27 3.97 6.06
N ILE A 99 -9.15 2.76 5.52
CA ILE A 99 -10.27 1.93 5.07
C ILE A 99 -10.37 0.68 5.96
N ASP A 100 -11.55 0.45 6.56
CA ASP A 100 -11.92 -0.78 7.25
C ASP A 100 -12.54 -1.78 6.27
N HIS A 101 -11.96 -2.98 6.18
CA HIS A 101 -12.42 -4.04 5.27
C HIS A 101 -13.54 -4.92 5.84
N GLY A 102 -13.94 -4.70 7.11
CA GLY A 102 -15.04 -5.42 7.76
C GLY A 102 -14.67 -6.81 8.30
N ASP A 103 -13.40 -7.21 8.20
CA ASP A 103 -12.83 -8.46 8.72
C ASP A 103 -11.76 -8.20 9.80
N ASN A 104 -11.86 -7.04 10.47
CA ASN A 104 -10.87 -6.49 11.40
C ASN A 104 -9.51 -6.18 10.78
N THR A 105 -9.40 -6.11 9.45
CA THR A 105 -8.23 -5.54 8.78
C THR A 105 -8.51 -4.13 8.30
N PHE A 106 -7.50 -3.27 8.41
CA PHE A 106 -7.56 -1.88 7.99
C PHE A 106 -6.40 -1.59 7.05
N ALA A 107 -6.64 -0.88 5.95
CA ALA A 107 -5.60 -0.34 5.09
C ALA A 107 -5.42 1.15 5.37
N GLU A 108 -4.17 1.56 5.63
CA GLU A 108 -3.78 2.95 5.81
C GLU A 108 -3.00 3.43 4.58
N TYR A 109 -3.41 4.55 4.01
CA TYR A 109 -2.80 5.20 2.85
C TYR A 109 -2.25 6.55 3.32
N MET A 110 -0.96 6.62 3.61
CA MET A 110 -0.34 7.75 4.30
C MET A 110 0.51 8.62 3.37
N HIS A 111 0.94 9.77 3.90
CA HIS A 111 1.73 10.78 3.21
C HIS A 111 1.00 11.45 2.05
N LEU A 112 -0.34 11.49 2.09
CA LEU A 112 -1.14 12.16 1.06
C LEU A 112 -0.88 13.67 1.04
N THR A 113 -1.09 14.33 -0.09
CA THR A 113 -0.91 15.80 -0.18
C THR A 113 -2.03 16.55 0.57
N ASN A 114 -1.85 17.84 0.83
CA ASN A 114 -2.89 18.67 1.47
C ASN A 114 -4.14 18.74 0.60
N LYS A 115 -5.32 18.51 1.18
CA LYS A 115 -6.61 18.47 0.44
C LYS A 115 -6.59 17.46 -0.71
N GLY A 116 -5.84 16.38 -0.52
CA GLY A 116 -5.64 15.33 -1.51
C GLY A 116 -6.65 14.20 -1.42
N ALA A 117 -7.47 14.10 -0.36
CA ALA A 117 -8.47 13.04 -0.23
C ALA A 117 -9.68 13.31 -1.14
N PHE A 118 -10.19 12.25 -1.75
CA PHE A 118 -11.40 12.29 -2.60
C PHE A 118 -12.63 11.69 -1.91
N VAL A 119 -12.45 11.24 -0.68
CA VAL A 119 -13.45 10.51 0.11
C VAL A 119 -13.58 11.11 1.49
N GLU A 120 -14.73 10.88 2.12
CA GLU A 120 -15.03 11.34 3.47
C GLU A 120 -15.26 10.15 4.42
N VAL A 121 -15.12 10.40 5.72
CA VAL A 121 -15.40 9.38 6.74
C VAL A 121 -16.87 8.94 6.65
N GLY A 122 -17.08 7.63 6.48
CA GLY A 122 -18.40 7.03 6.32
C GLY A 122 -18.66 6.49 4.93
N ASP A 123 -17.91 6.95 3.92
CA ASP A 123 -18.03 6.46 2.55
C ASP A 123 -17.69 4.97 2.46
N TYR A 124 -18.37 4.29 1.55
CA TYR A 124 -17.98 2.95 1.12
C TYR A 124 -17.29 3.07 -0.22
N VAL A 125 -16.11 2.48 -0.34
CA VAL A 125 -15.32 2.45 -1.57
C VAL A 125 -15.20 1.03 -2.07
N GLU A 126 -15.28 0.87 -3.38
CA GLU A 126 -14.96 -0.36 -4.07
C GLU A 126 -13.46 -0.44 -4.38
N GLN A 127 -12.97 -1.67 -4.58
CA GLN A 127 -11.61 -1.89 -5.07
C GLN A 127 -11.39 -1.12 -6.38
N GLY A 128 -10.33 -0.32 -6.43
CA GLY A 128 -9.98 0.52 -7.57
C GLY A 128 -10.54 1.94 -7.56
N ASP A 129 -11.46 2.27 -6.65
CA ASP A 129 -11.98 3.63 -6.54
C ASP A 129 -10.84 4.61 -6.20
N GLU A 130 -10.86 5.78 -6.83
CA GLU A 130 -9.89 6.84 -6.54
C GLU A 130 -10.20 7.44 -5.15
N ILE A 131 -9.24 7.36 -4.24
CA ILE A 131 -9.44 7.79 -2.85
C ILE A 131 -8.62 9.03 -2.47
N GLY A 132 -7.64 9.38 -3.29
CA GLY A 132 -6.90 10.62 -3.12
C GLY A 132 -5.62 10.71 -3.91
N LEU A 133 -4.74 11.60 -3.46
CA LEU A 133 -3.50 11.97 -4.12
C LEU A 133 -2.30 11.77 -3.20
N SER A 134 -1.26 11.14 -3.73
CA SER A 134 0.03 11.01 -3.06
C SER A 134 0.63 12.38 -2.72
N GLY A 135 1.49 12.40 -1.71
CA GLY A 135 2.16 13.61 -1.27
C GLY A 135 3.51 13.31 -0.67
N SER A 136 3.92 14.19 0.24
CA SER A 136 5.13 14.09 1.04
C SER A 136 4.91 14.67 2.44
N THR A 137 3.69 14.54 2.98
CA THR A 137 3.32 15.01 4.33
C THR A 137 3.90 14.12 5.43
N GLY A 138 3.95 14.61 6.66
CA GLY A 138 4.49 13.87 7.79
C GLY A 138 6.01 13.64 7.71
N LEU A 139 6.46 12.46 8.14
CA LEU A 139 7.88 12.08 8.19
C LEU A 139 8.38 11.42 6.90
N ALA A 140 7.68 11.60 5.78
CA ALA A 140 7.98 10.93 4.51
C ALA A 140 9.44 11.13 4.05
N GLY A 141 9.99 12.34 4.24
CA GLY A 141 11.35 12.70 3.82
C GLY A 141 11.56 12.80 2.30
N TYR A 142 10.63 12.27 1.49
CA TYR A 142 10.53 12.39 0.03
C TYR A 142 9.12 11.98 -0.43
N PRO A 143 8.68 12.34 -1.66
CA PRO A 143 7.36 11.93 -2.18
C PRO A 143 7.20 10.43 -2.39
N HIS A 144 6.19 9.84 -1.76
CA HIS A 144 5.78 8.44 -1.94
C HIS A 144 4.40 8.20 -1.31
N LEU A 145 3.80 7.05 -1.61
CA LEU A 145 2.70 6.50 -0.81
C LEU A 145 3.28 5.49 0.17
N HIS A 146 3.02 5.69 1.47
CA HIS A 146 3.23 4.65 2.49
C HIS A 146 1.92 3.89 2.69
N PHE A 147 1.94 2.59 2.41
CA PHE A 147 0.78 1.70 2.51
C PHE A 147 1.05 0.59 3.52
N VAL A 148 0.14 0.44 4.49
CA VAL A 148 0.22 -0.61 5.50
C VAL A 148 -1.16 -1.19 5.77
N VAL A 149 -1.22 -2.50 6.00
CA VAL A 149 -2.43 -3.16 6.47
C VAL A 149 -2.23 -3.60 7.91
N THR A 150 -3.20 -3.29 8.76
CA THR A 150 -3.16 -3.57 10.20
C THR A 150 -4.31 -4.48 10.62
N GLN A 151 -4.11 -5.21 11.73
CA GLN A 151 -5.08 -6.15 12.28
C GLN A 151 -5.64 -5.65 13.62
N ASN A 152 -6.95 -5.75 13.78
CA ASN A 152 -7.78 -5.38 14.94
C ASN A 152 -7.87 -3.88 15.24
N SER A 153 -6.85 -3.09 14.92
CA SER A 153 -6.83 -1.65 15.12
C SER A 153 -5.90 -1.00 14.11
N TRP A 154 -6.31 0.16 13.58
CA TRP A 154 -5.45 1.10 12.85
C TRP A 154 -4.85 2.18 13.77
N GLN A 155 -5.40 2.36 14.98
CA GLN A 155 -4.87 3.32 15.94
C GLN A 155 -3.69 2.72 16.69
N TRP A 156 -2.64 3.53 16.88
CA TRP A 156 -1.46 3.15 17.64
C TRP A 156 -1.81 2.87 19.12
N PRO A 157 -1.28 1.78 19.72
CA PRO A 157 -0.45 0.74 19.11
C PRO A 157 -1.26 -0.21 18.24
N TYR A 158 -0.81 -0.40 17.00
CA TYR A 158 -1.37 -1.38 16.07
C TYR A 158 -0.37 -2.48 15.74
N LYS A 159 -0.87 -3.51 15.06
CA LYS A 159 -0.06 -4.61 14.51
C LYS A 159 -0.25 -4.65 13.00
N SER A 160 0.80 -4.35 12.23
CA SER A 160 0.78 -4.57 10.78
C SER A 160 0.80 -6.06 10.46
N ILE A 161 0.30 -6.41 9.27
CA ILE A 161 0.24 -7.80 8.78
C ILE A 161 0.76 -7.89 7.33
N PRO A 162 1.37 -9.02 6.93
CA PRO A 162 1.82 -9.21 5.57
C PRO A 162 0.63 -9.32 4.61
N VAL A 163 0.68 -8.59 3.51
CA VAL A 163 -0.25 -8.72 2.38
C VAL A 163 0.51 -8.93 1.07
N THR A 164 -0.19 -9.44 0.07
CA THR A 164 0.28 -9.66 -1.30
C THR A 164 -0.69 -9.00 -2.28
N PHE A 165 -0.37 -8.94 -3.57
CA PHE A 165 -1.23 -8.27 -4.56
C PHE A 165 -1.50 -9.16 -5.76
N SER A 166 -2.76 -9.27 -6.18
CA SER A 166 -3.19 -10.19 -7.24
C SER A 166 -3.07 -9.62 -8.65
N ASN A 167 -3.08 -8.30 -8.81
CA ASN A 167 -3.03 -7.63 -10.13
C ASN A 167 -1.61 -7.22 -10.56
N THR A 168 -0.60 -8.03 -10.27
CA THR A 168 0.78 -7.76 -10.71
C THR A 168 1.59 -9.05 -10.87
N TRP A 169 2.88 -8.94 -11.16
CA TRP A 169 3.79 -10.08 -11.18
C TRP A 169 3.91 -10.73 -9.80
N SER A 170 4.46 -11.96 -9.76
CA SER A 170 4.59 -12.74 -8.54
C SER A 170 5.24 -11.95 -7.39
N ASN A 171 4.62 -12.01 -6.21
CA ASN A 171 5.07 -11.31 -5.01
C ASN A 171 4.89 -12.20 -3.76
N GLU A 172 5.31 -13.47 -3.87
CA GLU A 172 5.14 -14.53 -2.86
C GLU A 172 5.63 -14.17 -1.45
N ARG A 173 6.48 -13.14 -1.32
CA ARG A 173 7.02 -12.65 -0.05
C ARG A 173 6.87 -11.12 0.12
N SER A 174 5.91 -10.50 -0.54
CA SER A 174 5.76 -9.04 -0.77
C SER A 174 6.52 -8.54 -2.01
N LEU A 175 6.22 -7.30 -2.41
CA LEU A 175 6.85 -6.61 -3.52
C LEU A 175 8.32 -6.29 -3.22
N ALA A 176 9.20 -6.45 -4.21
CA ALA A 176 10.63 -6.27 -4.00
C ALA A 176 11.11 -4.82 -4.04
N SER A 177 11.78 -4.38 -2.97
CA SER A 177 12.50 -3.10 -2.94
C SER A 177 13.47 -2.99 -4.13
N GLY A 178 13.53 -1.81 -4.74
CA GLY A 178 14.32 -1.58 -5.95
C GLY A 178 13.61 -1.94 -7.26
N THR A 179 12.45 -2.59 -7.21
CA THR A 179 11.75 -3.13 -8.39
C THR A 179 10.54 -2.28 -8.76
N ILE A 180 10.24 -2.21 -10.06
CA ILE A 180 9.07 -1.52 -10.59
C ILE A 180 7.96 -2.54 -10.81
N TYR A 181 6.80 -2.32 -10.19
CA TYR A 181 5.61 -3.16 -10.40
C TYR A 181 4.56 -2.37 -11.17
N LYS A 182 3.90 -3.05 -12.11
CA LYS A 182 2.80 -2.52 -12.91
C LYS A 182 1.49 -3.06 -12.35
N ALA A 183 0.47 -2.21 -12.26
CA ALA A 183 -0.90 -2.61 -12.00
C ALA A 183 -1.54 -3.16 -13.29
N PHE A 184 -1.95 -4.42 -13.26
CA PHE A 184 -2.74 -5.07 -14.31
C PHE A 184 -4.24 -4.91 -14.03
N GLU A 185 -5.05 -5.20 -15.05
CA GLU A 185 -6.50 -5.36 -14.93
C GLU A 185 -6.83 -6.54 -14.00
N TYR A 186 -7.99 -6.50 -13.34
CA TYR A 186 -8.46 -7.51 -12.39
C TYR A 186 -9.97 -7.71 -12.43
#